data_AF-A0A9E4QR49-F1
#
_entry.id   AF-A0A9E4QR49-F1
#
_cell.length_a   1.000
_cell.length_b   1.000
_cell.length_c   1.000
_cell.angle_alpha   90.00
_cell.angle_beta   90.00
_cell.angle_gamma   90.00
#
_symmetry.space_group_name_H-M   'P 1'
#
loop_
_entity.id
_entity.type
_entity.pdbx_description
1 polymer ?
#
loop_
_entity_poly.entity_id
_entity_poly.type
_entity_poly.pdbx_seq_one_letter_code
_entity_poly.pdbx_strand_id
1 'polypeptide(L)'
;MATLHQVRPGAYFDSVVLMQLQRALASLPDVIDAGVVMGTAANLELLSQNELLPDDMQATPEDLVIVVQSETKLAAEAALEQVDELLSRRRSTAT
;
A
#
# COMPACT_ATOMS: atom_id res chain seq x y z
N MET A 1 8.13 -14.65 -7.09
CA MET A 1 7.90 -13.45 -6.28
C MET A 1 8.04 -12.20 -7.14
N ALA A 2 7.15 -11.24 -6.96
CA ALA A 2 7.16 -9.94 -7.63
C ALA A 2 6.74 -8.85 -6.64
N THR A 3 7.35 -7.68 -6.74
CA THR A 3 6.97 -6.48 -5.96
C THR A 3 6.50 -5.41 -6.93
N LEU A 4 5.29 -4.90 -6.72
CA LEU A 4 4.76 -3.74 -7.44
C LEU A 4 4.39 -2.66 -6.46
N HIS A 5 4.39 -1.43 -6.96
CA HIS A 5 4.05 -0.27 -6.15
C HIS A 5 3.17 0.70 -6.93
N GLN A 6 2.45 1.53 -6.18
CA GLN A 6 1.64 2.62 -6.69
C GLN A 6 1.78 3.81 -5.76
N VAL A 7 2.10 4.97 -6.32
CA VAL A 7 2.07 6.25 -5.61
C VAL A 7 0.82 7.00 -6.05
N ARG A 8 -0.02 7.39 -5.09
CA ARG A 8 -1.28 8.08 -5.34
C ARG A 8 -1.23 9.46 -4.68
N PRO A 9 -1.27 10.57 -5.45
CA PRO A 9 -1.44 11.89 -4.86
C PRO A 9 -2.82 11.96 -4.22
N GLY A 10 -2.87 12.35 -2.94
CA GLY A 10 -4.10 12.32 -2.18
C GLY A 10 -4.07 13.23 -0.97
N ALA A 11 -5.25 13.49 -0.41
CA ALA A 11 -5.33 14.14 0.91
C ALA A 11 -4.76 13.20 1.98
N TYR A 12 -4.38 13.78 3.11
CA TYR A 12 -3.86 13.04 4.26
C TYR A 12 -4.82 11.91 4.70
N PHE A 13 -4.32 10.68 4.72
CA PHE A 13 -5.02 9.53 5.29
C PHE A 13 -4.57 9.34 6.75
N ASP A 14 -5.51 8.98 7.62
CA ASP A 14 -5.16 8.61 8.99
C ASP A 14 -4.47 7.25 9.05
N SER A 15 -3.68 7.03 10.10
CA SER A 15 -2.93 5.78 10.25
C SER A 15 -3.84 4.56 10.37
N VAL A 16 -5.09 4.72 10.84
CA VAL A 16 -6.04 3.61 10.97
C VAL A 16 -6.48 3.13 9.59
N VAL A 17 -6.84 4.03 8.67
CA VAL A 17 -7.22 3.66 7.30
C VAL A 17 -6.05 2.97 6.60
N LEU A 18 -4.84 3.51 6.73
CA LEU A 18 -3.61 2.93 6.15
C LEU A 18 -3.36 1.52 6.70
N MET A 19 -3.35 1.36 8.03
CA MET A 19 -3.10 0.07 8.68
C MET A 19 -4.11 -1.00 8.27
N GLN A 20 -5.42 -0.69 8.27
CA GLN A 20 -6.34 -1.73 7.86
C GLN A 20 -6.30 -1.96 6.33
N LEU A 21 -5.94 -0.96 5.49
CA LEU A 21 -5.78 -1.18 4.04
C LEU A 21 -4.62 -2.14 3.79
N GLN A 22 -3.49 -1.92 4.46
CA GLN A 22 -2.35 -2.82 4.47
C GLN A 22 -2.76 -4.25 4.83
N ARG A 23 -3.50 -4.43 5.94
CA ARG A 23 -3.99 -5.75 6.37
C ARG A 23 -4.92 -6.41 5.36
N ALA A 24 -5.78 -5.62 4.71
CA ALA A 24 -6.68 -6.14 3.71
C ALA A 24 -5.92 -6.63 2.48
N LEU A 25 -4.92 -5.87 2.00
CA LEU A 25 -4.05 -6.28 0.90
C LEU A 25 -3.23 -7.52 1.25
N ALA A 26 -2.61 -7.55 2.43
CA ALA A 26 -1.85 -8.71 2.91
C ALA A 26 -2.69 -9.97 3.14
N SER A 27 -4.03 -9.83 3.23
CA SER A 27 -4.96 -10.97 3.34
C SER A 27 -5.43 -11.52 1.99
N LEU A 28 -5.03 -10.89 0.87
CA LEU A 28 -5.41 -11.36 -0.46
C LEU A 28 -4.62 -12.62 -0.84
N PRO A 29 -5.21 -13.51 -1.68
CA PRO A 29 -4.51 -14.69 -2.17
C PRO A 29 -3.20 -14.33 -2.86
N ASP A 30 -2.17 -15.14 -2.63
CA ASP A 30 -0.84 -15.02 -3.23
C ASP A 30 -0.07 -13.72 -2.92
N VAL A 31 -0.60 -12.87 -2.03
CA VAL A 31 0.14 -11.74 -1.44
C VAL A 31 0.97 -12.25 -0.27
N ILE A 32 2.25 -11.88 -0.28
CA ILE A 32 3.24 -12.27 0.73
C ILE A 32 3.33 -11.18 1.79
N ASP A 33 3.40 -9.93 1.34
CA ASP A 33 3.39 -8.76 2.22
C ASP A 33 2.88 -7.52 1.48
N ALA A 34 2.43 -6.53 2.23
CA ALA A 34 1.98 -5.24 1.71
C ALA A 34 2.42 -4.10 2.64
N GLY A 35 2.82 -2.99 2.04
CA GLY A 35 3.16 -1.75 2.72
C GLY A 35 2.22 -0.63 2.26
N VAL A 36 1.56 0.06 3.21
CA VAL A 36 0.66 1.18 2.90
C VAL A 36 0.95 2.32 3.86
N VAL A 37 1.51 3.41 3.34
CA VAL A 37 2.00 4.53 4.15
C VAL A 37 1.84 5.87 3.44
N MET A 38 1.86 6.98 4.18
CA MET A 38 2.13 8.29 3.58
C MET A 38 3.60 8.39 3.19
N GLY A 39 3.95 9.10 2.11
CA GLY A 39 5.31 9.25 1.56
C GLY A 39 6.27 10.12 2.38
N THR A 40 6.11 10.14 3.71
CA THR A 40 7.08 10.79 4.60
C THR A 40 8.39 10.00 4.62
N ALA A 41 9.52 10.68 4.86
CA ALA A 41 10.84 10.02 4.90
C ALA A 41 10.89 8.86 5.92
N ALA A 42 10.32 9.05 7.11
CA ALA A 42 10.26 8.00 8.14
C ALA A 42 9.48 6.77 7.67
N ASN A 43 8.37 6.95 6.95
CA ASN A 43 7.57 5.86 6.44
C ASN A 43 8.25 5.12 5.28
N LEU A 44 8.95 5.84 4.40
CA LEU A 44 9.73 5.21 3.33
C LEU A 44 10.90 4.39 3.92
N GLU A 45 11.53 4.88 4.98
CA GLU A 45 12.55 4.14 5.71
C GLU A 45 11.97 2.86 6.35
N LEU A 46 10.76 2.90 6.90
CA LEU A 46 10.05 1.70 7.37
C LEU A 46 9.82 0.69 6.24
N LEU A 47 9.40 1.12 5.05
CA LEU A 47 9.25 0.22 3.90
C LEU A 47 10.60 -0.40 3.50
N SER A 48 11.69 0.38 3.56
CA SER A 48 13.03 -0.11 3.24
C SER A 48 13.50 -1.19 4.22
N GLN A 49 13.24 -1.01 5.52
CA GLN A 49 13.56 -2.00 6.56
C GLN A 49 12.80 -3.32 6.40
N ASN A 50 11.64 -3.30 5.75
CA ASN A 50 10.84 -4.49 5.47
C ASN A 50 11.09 -5.05 4.05
N GLU A 51 12.13 -4.59 3.34
CA GLU A 51 12.45 -5.01 1.97
C GLU A 51 11.30 -4.77 0.97
N LEU A 52 10.46 -3.76 1.26
CA LEU A 52 9.30 -3.37 0.47
C LEU A 52 9.48 -2.03 -0.25
N LEU A 53 10.58 -1.30 -0.05
CA LEU A 53 10.82 -0.04 -0.76
C LEU A 53 11.51 -0.30 -2.11
N PRO A 54 10.88 0.06 -3.25
CA PRO A 54 11.52 0.04 -4.56
C PRO A 54 12.63 1.11 -4.65
N ASP A 55 13.72 0.79 -5.34
CA ASP A 55 14.89 1.69 -5.49
C ASP A 55 14.56 3.02 -6.20
N ASP A 56 13.51 3.04 -7.04
CA ASP A 56 13.07 4.19 -7.83
C ASP A 56 11.90 4.95 -7.20
N MET A 57 11.51 4.63 -5.96
CA MET A 57 10.38 5.24 -5.26
C MET A 57 10.55 6.75 -5.09
N GLN A 58 9.62 7.50 -5.68
CA GLN A 58 9.51 8.95 -5.51
C GLN A 58 8.12 9.29 -4.98
N ALA A 59 8.09 9.79 -3.74
CA ALA A 59 6.87 10.19 -3.06
C ALA A 59 7.15 11.41 -2.17
N THR A 60 6.14 12.26 -2.03
CA THR A 60 6.11 13.38 -1.09
C THR A 60 5.36 12.99 0.17
N PRO A 61 5.47 13.76 1.27
CA PRO A 61 4.70 13.52 2.50
C PRO A 61 3.18 13.45 2.32
N GLU A 62 2.65 14.04 1.24
CA GLU A 62 1.22 14.07 0.92
C GLU A 62 0.78 12.87 0.07
N ASP A 63 1.73 12.11 -0.50
CA ASP A 63 1.40 10.97 -1.34
C ASP A 63 1.11 9.72 -0.53
N LEU A 64 0.10 8.97 -0.96
CA LEU A 64 -0.14 7.62 -0.48
C LEU A 64 0.75 6.65 -1.27
N VAL A 65 1.61 5.93 -0.57
CA VAL A 65 2.48 4.89 -1.13
C VAL A 65 1.91 3.53 -0.78
N ILE A 66 1.72 2.71 -1.81
CA ILE A 66 1.22 1.35 -1.70
C ILE A 66 2.24 0.44 -2.37
N VAL A 67 2.70 -0.58 -1.65
CA VAL A 67 3.60 -1.61 -2.15
C VAL A 67 2.96 -2.96 -1.88
N VAL A 68 2.96 -3.85 -2.87
CA VAL A 68 2.51 -5.22 -2.74
C VAL A 68 3.62 -6.15 -3.21
N GLN A 69 4.02 -7.08 -2.34
CA GLN A 69 4.86 -8.21 -2.68
C GLN A 69 3.99 -9.48 -2.75
N SER A 70 4.13 -10.25 -3.82
CA SER A 70 3.31 -11.43 -4.09
C SER A 70 4.12 -12.55 -4.73
N GLU A 71 3.53 -13.75 -4.81
CA GLU A 71 4.12 -14.90 -5.49
C GLU A 71 4.33 -14.63 -6.99
N THR A 72 3.37 -13.95 -7.62
CA THR A 72 3.37 -13.65 -9.06
C THR A 72 3.03 -12.19 -9.34
N LYS A 73 3.52 -11.66 -10.47
CA LYS A 73 3.21 -10.29 -10.90
C LYS A 73 1.70 -10.04 -11.03
N LEU A 74 0.97 -11.02 -11.58
CA LEU A 74 -0.49 -10.96 -11.72
C LEU A 74 -1.21 -10.82 -10.38
N ALA A 75 -0.73 -11.50 -9.33
CA ALA A 75 -1.30 -11.35 -7.99
C ALA A 75 -1.07 -9.96 -7.40
N ALA A 76 0.11 -9.35 -7.61
CA ALA A 76 0.37 -7.98 -7.20
C ALA A 76 -0.49 -6.97 -7.97
N GLU A 77 -0.65 -7.16 -9.29
CA GLU A 77 -1.53 -6.32 -10.12
C GLU A 77 -2.99 -6.40 -9.62
N ALA A 78 -3.50 -7.62 -9.42
CA ALA A 78 -4.85 -7.84 -8.90
C ALA A 78 -5.04 -7.22 -7.50
N ALA A 79 -4.04 -7.29 -6.62
CA ALA A 79 -4.10 -6.65 -5.31
C ALA A 79 -4.17 -5.11 -5.40
N LEU A 80 -3.39 -4.51 -6.31
CA LEU A 80 -3.43 -3.06 -6.53
C LEU A 80 -4.76 -2.58 -7.10
N GLU A 81 -5.42 -3.39 -7.94
CA GLU A 81 -6.77 -3.09 -8.47
C GLU A 81 -7.84 -3.04 -7.36
N GLN A 82 -7.66 -3.79 -6.27
CA GLN A 82 -8.60 -3.83 -5.15
C GLN A 82 -8.52 -2.61 -4.21
N VAL A 83 -7.47 -1.80 -4.33
CA VAL A 83 -7.20 -0.66 -3.42
C VAL A 83 -8.39 0.30 -3.37
N ASP A 84 -8.97 0.66 -4.52
CA ASP A 84 -10.06 1.63 -4.58
C ASP A 84 -11.32 1.13 -3.90
N GLU A 85 -11.66 -0.16 -4.10
CA GLU A 85 -12.79 -0.78 -3.43
C GLU A 85 -12.56 -0.86 -1.91
N LEU A 86 -11.36 -1.26 -1.49
CA LEU A 86 -10.99 -1.35 -0.08
C LEU A 86 -11.03 0.02 0.61
N LEU A 87 -10.55 1.08 -0.05
CA LEU A 87 -10.63 2.46 0.45
C LEU A 87 -12.06 3.01 0.45
N SER A 88 -12.89 2.63 -0.53
CA SER A 88 -14.29 3.06 -0.62
C SER A 88 -15.13 2.46 0.50
N ARG A 89 -15.03 1.13 0.73
CA ARG A 89 -15.73 0.42 1.81
C ARG A 89 -15.42 0.99 3.20
N ARG A 90 -14.23 1.57 3.39
CA ARG A 90 -13.79 2.15 4.67
C ARG A 90 -14.40 3.51 4.95
N ARG A 91 -14.53 4.36 3.92
CA ARG A 91 -15.17 5.66 4.03
C ARG A 91 -16.65 5.55 4.41
N SER A 92 -17.30 4.45 4.03
CA SER A 92 -18.71 4.20 4.35
C SER A 92 -18.95 3.59 5.74
N THR A 93 -17.94 3.02 6.40
CA THR A 93 -18.04 2.52 7.78
C THR A 93 -17.77 3.58 8.87
N ALA A 94 -17.48 4.83 8.49
CA ALA A 94 -17.22 5.93 9.43
C ALA A 94 -18.50 6.70 9.86
N THR A 95 -19.67 6.06 9.83
CA THR A 95 -20.96 6.63 10.29
C THR A 95 -21.45 5.89 11.53
#